data_AF-A0A956R1Y3-F1
#
_entry.id   AF-A0A956R1Y3-F1
#
_cell.length_a   1.000
_cell.length_b   1.000
_cell.length_c   1.000
_cell.angle_alpha   90.00
_cell.angle_beta   90.00
_cell.angle_gamma   90.00
#
_symmetry.space_group_name_H-M   'P 1'
#
loop_
_entity.id
_entity.type
_entity.pdbx_description
1 polymer ?
#
loop_
_entity_poly.entity_id
_entity_poly.type
_entity_poly.pdbx_seq_one_letter_code
_entity_poly.pdbx_strand_id
1 'polypeptide(L)'
;VDLPRPEVKLVVDESLGAGVRARLQRRLVAWSRDLVDRLLQPLRAPVADKLSSDARGLVYQLEQGLGTIHREAAHEQLRRLRGRDRGLLESMGVRPGARFIWLPQLQRPEAVRERALLCSAALGPGVRLPIPRPGAVSLVVDAQIDPGAYTALGYPAFGPRALRTDIAERALALLAELAAAGPFAAPAQLASLTGVRRDELPALLEALGYRRASEQDEAELWVEDRPPRETRRGR
;
A
#
# COMPACT_ATOMS: atom_id res chain seq x y z
N VAL A 1 -4.84 -3.99 15.01
CA VAL A 1 -3.58 -4.61 15.46
C VAL A 1 -2.47 -3.58 15.28
N ASP A 2 -1.65 -3.32 16.31
CA ASP A 2 -0.50 -2.40 16.21
C ASP A 2 0.68 -3.13 15.55
N LEU A 3 0.77 -3.08 14.21
CA LEU A 3 1.80 -3.78 13.45
C LEU A 3 3.23 -3.31 13.78
N PRO A 4 3.48 -2.00 14.04
CA PRO A 4 4.79 -1.51 14.46
C PRO A 4 5.26 -1.96 15.85
N ARG A 5 4.36 -2.53 16.67
CA ARG A 5 4.68 -2.99 18.02
C ARG A 5 4.09 -4.38 18.25
N PRO A 6 4.67 -5.41 17.62
CA PRO A 6 4.08 -6.75 17.66
C PRO A 6 4.13 -7.34 19.07
N GLU A 7 2.96 -7.76 19.54
CA GLU A 7 2.83 -8.71 20.63
C GLU A 7 2.67 -10.11 20.05
N VAL A 8 3.33 -11.09 20.66
CA VAL A 8 3.26 -12.48 20.18
C VAL A 8 2.44 -13.29 21.18
N LYS A 9 1.48 -14.06 20.68
CA LYS A 9 0.82 -15.11 21.45
C LYS A 9 1.28 -16.46 20.91
N LEU A 10 1.99 -17.23 21.73
CA LEU A 10 2.43 -18.57 21.35
C LEU A 10 1.23 -19.52 21.30
N VAL A 11 1.03 -20.19 20.17
CA VAL A 11 0.04 -21.26 19.99
C VAL A 11 0.82 -22.57 19.79
N VAL A 12 0.96 -23.33 20.86
CA VAL A 12 1.71 -24.61 20.90
C VAL A 12 0.97 -25.62 21.75
N ASP A 13 1.26 -26.90 21.52
CA ASP A 13 0.67 -28.03 22.25
C ASP A 13 1.01 -28.03 23.76
N GLU A 14 0.10 -28.61 24.56
CA GLU A 14 0.20 -28.69 26.02
C GLU A 14 1.36 -29.57 26.54
N SER A 15 1.94 -30.43 25.68
CA SER A 15 3.13 -31.23 25.97
C SER A 15 4.41 -30.41 26.16
N LEU A 16 4.45 -29.16 25.69
CA LEU A 16 5.66 -28.34 25.78
C LEU A 16 5.88 -27.80 27.20
N GLY A 17 6.97 -28.21 27.87
CA GLY A 17 7.27 -27.75 29.23
C GLY A 17 7.31 -26.21 29.38
N ALA A 18 6.86 -25.69 30.52
CA ALA A 18 6.71 -24.25 30.77
C ALA A 18 7.99 -23.43 30.52
N GLY A 19 9.15 -23.98 30.88
CA GLY A 19 10.44 -23.33 30.63
C GLY A 19 10.78 -23.17 29.14
N VAL A 20 10.38 -24.13 28.30
CA VAL A 20 10.58 -24.05 26.83
C VAL A 20 9.63 -23.01 26.25
N ARG A 21 8.35 -23.03 26.64
CA ARG A 21 7.35 -22.03 26.23
C ARG A 21 7.82 -20.60 26.52
N ALA A 22 8.30 -20.34 27.73
CA ALA A 22 8.78 -19.02 28.13
C ALA A 22 10.01 -18.56 27.32
N ARG A 23 10.92 -19.48 26.96
CA ARG A 23 12.07 -19.15 26.08
C ARG A 23 11.63 -18.84 24.66
N LEU A 24 10.73 -19.65 24.08
CA LEU A 24 10.19 -19.43 22.74
C LEU A 24 9.43 -18.09 22.66
N GLN A 25 8.55 -17.84 23.62
CA GLN A 25 7.80 -16.58 23.72
C GLN A 25 8.73 -15.37 23.72
N ARG A 26 9.75 -15.35 24.59
CA ARG A 26 10.73 -14.25 24.64
C ARG A 26 11.50 -14.09 23.33
N ARG A 27 11.92 -15.20 22.72
CA ARG A 27 12.67 -15.18 21.45
C ARG A 27 11.82 -14.66 20.30
N LEU A 28 10.56 -15.07 20.20
CA LEU A 28 9.65 -14.62 19.15
C LEU A 28 9.29 -13.15 19.29
N VAL A 29 9.04 -12.66 20.51
CA VAL A 29 8.80 -11.23 20.77
C VAL A 29 10.02 -10.40 20.39
N ALA A 30 11.22 -10.82 20.77
CA ALA A 30 12.45 -10.14 20.37
C ALA A 30 12.62 -10.14 18.84
N TRP A 31 12.47 -11.30 18.21
CA TRP A 31 12.59 -11.44 16.76
C TRP A 31 11.56 -10.60 15.99
N SER A 32 10.30 -10.54 16.43
CA SER A 32 9.28 -9.73 15.77
C SER A 32 9.56 -8.23 15.89
N ARG A 33 10.10 -7.79 17.04
CA ARG A 33 10.55 -6.40 17.23
C ARG A 33 11.74 -6.08 16.32
N ASP A 34 12.75 -6.94 16.30
CA ASP A 34 13.93 -6.77 15.44
C ASP A 34 13.53 -6.72 13.95
N LEU A 35 12.56 -7.53 13.53
CA LEU A 35 12.01 -7.52 12.17
C LEU A 35 11.36 -6.16 11.84
N VAL A 36 10.49 -5.67 12.71
CA VAL A 36 9.83 -4.37 12.50
C VAL A 36 10.84 -3.22 12.52
N ASP A 37 11.79 -3.25 13.45
CA ASP A 37 12.84 -2.24 13.56
C ASP A 37 13.69 -2.19 12.29
N ARG A 38 14.00 -3.34 11.68
CA ARG A 38 14.70 -3.39 10.39
C ARG A 38 13.88 -2.81 9.25
N LEU A 39 12.59 -3.17 9.16
CA LEU A 39 11.69 -2.65 8.12
C LEU A 39 11.53 -1.13 8.24
N LEU A 40 11.36 -0.61 9.46
CA LEU A 40 11.05 0.80 9.70
C LEU A 40 12.30 1.65 10.00
N GLN A 41 13.50 1.06 9.98
CA GLN A 41 14.78 1.74 10.21
C GLN A 41 14.91 3.07 9.42
N PRO A 42 14.49 3.15 8.14
CA PRO A 42 14.59 4.41 7.38
C PRO A 42 13.69 5.54 7.93
N LEU A 43 12.56 5.18 8.52
CA LEU A 43 11.62 6.12 9.14
C LEU A 43 12.05 6.56 10.55
N ARG A 44 12.90 5.75 11.19
CA ARG A 44 13.42 5.97 12.55
C ARG A 44 14.86 6.48 12.59
N ALA A 45 15.41 6.84 11.44
CA ALA A 45 16.77 7.37 11.34
C ALA A 45 16.89 8.73 12.07
N PRO A 46 18.07 9.13 12.56
CA PRO A 46 18.26 10.38 13.32
C PRO A 46 17.82 11.66 12.58
N VAL A 47 17.71 11.60 11.25
CA VAL A 47 17.16 12.70 10.44
C VAL A 47 15.69 13.00 10.79
N ALA A 48 14.93 12.01 11.27
CA ALA A 48 13.54 12.14 11.68
C ALA A 48 13.37 13.13 12.85
N ASP A 49 14.37 13.27 13.72
CA ASP A 49 14.34 14.21 14.85
C ASP A 49 14.32 15.69 14.39
N LYS A 50 14.73 15.94 13.14
CA LYS A 50 14.75 17.29 12.53
C LYS A 50 13.43 17.67 11.85
N LEU A 51 12.46 16.76 11.81
CA LEU A 51 11.15 16.97 11.18
C LEU A 51 10.25 17.84 12.05
N SER A 52 9.40 18.64 11.40
CA SER A 52 8.29 19.33 12.07
C SER A 52 7.26 18.35 12.66
N SER A 53 6.35 18.87 13.50
CA SER A 53 5.25 18.07 14.07
C SER A 53 4.35 17.44 12.99
N ASP A 54 4.03 18.18 11.92
CA ASP A 54 3.20 17.67 10.82
C ASP A 54 3.90 16.54 10.06
N ALA A 55 5.21 16.71 9.79
CA ALA A 55 6.01 15.69 9.11
C ALA A 55 6.23 14.44 9.98
N ARG A 56 6.43 14.59 11.29
CA ARG A 56 6.44 13.45 12.22
C ARG A 56 5.10 12.72 12.27
N GLY A 57 3.99 13.45 12.16
CA GLY A 57 2.66 12.85 12.03
C GLY A 57 2.55 11.97 10.77
N LEU A 58 3.08 12.44 9.63
CA LEU A 58 3.15 11.63 8.41
C LEU A 58 4.05 10.39 8.58
N VAL A 59 5.22 10.54 9.20
CA VAL A 59 6.12 9.41 9.49
C VAL A 59 5.42 8.37 10.37
N TYR A 60 4.71 8.80 11.42
CA TYR A 60 3.95 7.90 12.27
C TYR A 60 2.89 7.13 11.49
N GLN A 61 2.13 7.79 10.61
CA GLN A 61 1.17 7.10 9.74
C GLN A 61 1.85 6.07 8.83
N LEU A 62 3.00 6.42 8.25
CA LEU A 62 3.78 5.50 7.43
C LEU A 62 4.27 4.30 8.25
N GLU A 63 4.74 4.48 9.49
CA GLU A 63 5.09 3.36 10.36
C GLU A 63 3.90 2.42 10.56
N GLN A 64 2.73 2.96 10.91
CA GLN A 64 1.49 2.19 11.10
C GLN A 64 1.08 1.41 9.84
N GLY A 65 1.31 1.97 8.64
CA GLY A 65 1.09 1.31 7.36
C GLY A 65 2.24 0.42 6.87
N LEU A 66 3.24 0.11 7.71
CA LEU A 66 4.47 -0.60 7.32
C LEU A 66 5.14 0.00 6.08
N GLY A 67 5.12 1.32 6.00
CA GLY A 67 5.69 2.15 4.96
C GLY A 67 4.84 2.28 3.69
N THR A 68 3.54 2.03 3.75
CA THR A 68 2.59 2.35 2.68
C THR A 68 1.27 2.82 3.26
N ILE A 69 0.80 4.00 2.86
CA ILE A 69 -0.50 4.55 3.25
C ILE A 69 -1.22 5.16 2.06
N HIS A 70 -2.55 5.23 2.15
CA HIS A 70 -3.34 6.06 1.25
C HIS A 70 -3.00 7.54 1.49
N ARG A 71 -2.73 8.28 0.42
CA ARG A 71 -2.40 9.71 0.46
C ARG A 71 -3.49 10.53 1.15
N GLU A 72 -4.74 10.13 0.94
CA GLU A 72 -5.93 10.77 1.53
C GLU A 72 -5.86 10.81 3.07
N ALA A 73 -5.40 9.74 3.71
CA ALA A 73 -5.25 9.66 5.16
C ALA A 73 -4.23 10.68 5.73
N ALA A 74 -3.35 11.18 4.88
CA ALA A 74 -2.31 12.17 5.22
C ALA A 74 -2.57 13.56 4.63
N HIS A 75 -3.79 13.83 4.14
CA HIS A 75 -4.11 15.07 3.42
C HIS A 75 -3.72 16.33 4.20
N GLU A 76 -4.08 16.41 5.49
CA GLU A 76 -3.81 17.58 6.33
C GLU A 76 -2.31 17.78 6.58
N GLN A 77 -1.56 16.71 6.86
CA GLN A 77 -0.12 16.75 7.04
C GLN A 77 0.54 17.24 5.75
N LEU A 78 0.19 16.66 4.60
CA LEU A 78 0.73 17.02 3.29
C LEU A 78 0.50 18.50 2.95
N ARG A 79 -0.68 19.04 3.29
CA ARG A 79 -1.01 20.46 3.07
C ARG A 79 -0.11 21.39 3.88
N ARG A 80 0.33 20.96 5.07
CA ARG A 80 1.16 21.75 6.01
C ARG A 80 2.66 21.55 5.82
N LEU A 81 3.09 20.55 5.05
CA LEU A 81 4.50 20.28 4.78
C LEU A 81 5.20 21.44 4.06
N ARG A 82 6.29 21.92 4.67
CA ARG A 82 7.18 22.95 4.10
C ARG A 82 8.30 22.32 3.28
N GLY A 83 8.99 23.12 2.47
CA GLY A 83 10.08 22.66 1.59
C GLY A 83 11.19 21.89 2.32
N ARG A 84 11.57 22.34 3.54
CA ARG A 84 12.54 21.64 4.39
C ARG A 84 12.09 20.23 4.76
N ASP A 85 10.85 20.06 5.22
CA ASP A 85 10.32 18.75 5.60
C ASP A 85 10.23 17.81 4.39
N ARG A 86 9.86 18.34 3.22
CA ARG A 86 9.83 17.56 1.98
C ARG A 86 11.20 16.98 1.63
N GLY A 87 12.26 17.80 1.73
CA GLY A 87 13.63 17.33 1.49
C GLY A 87 14.11 16.30 2.53
N LEU A 88 13.71 16.44 3.80
CA LEU A 88 14.02 15.46 4.84
C LEU A 88 13.27 14.13 4.62
N LEU A 89 11.99 14.18 4.29
CA LEU A 89 11.20 12.98 3.96
C LEU A 89 11.74 12.27 2.73
N GLU A 90 12.15 13.02 1.70
CA GLU A 90 12.79 12.45 0.51
C GLU A 90 14.11 11.76 0.86
N SER A 91 14.96 12.34 1.71
CA SER A 91 16.22 11.71 2.14
C SER A 91 16.00 10.46 2.98
N MET A 92 14.84 10.33 3.65
CA MET A 92 14.38 9.11 4.32
C MET A 92 13.80 8.06 3.34
N GLY A 93 13.70 8.40 2.05
CA GLY A 93 13.17 7.52 1.00
C GLY A 93 11.64 7.52 0.90
N VAL A 94 10.95 8.49 1.51
CA VAL A 94 9.49 8.64 1.38
C VAL A 94 9.16 9.19 0.00
N ARG A 95 8.25 8.52 -0.73
CA ARG A 95 7.76 8.94 -2.03
C ARG A 95 6.26 9.29 -1.95
N PRO A 96 5.90 10.56 -2.15
CA PRO A 96 4.50 10.95 -2.28
C PRO A 96 4.02 10.75 -3.73
N GLY A 97 3.09 9.82 -3.94
CA GLY A 97 2.39 9.63 -5.21
C GLY A 97 1.07 10.38 -5.29
N ALA A 98 0.31 10.08 -6.34
CA ALA A 98 -1.03 10.56 -6.58
C ALA A 98 -2.04 9.97 -5.58
N ARG A 99 -1.98 8.67 -5.28
CA ARG A 99 -2.95 7.97 -4.40
C ARG A 99 -2.31 7.38 -3.15
N PHE A 100 -1.01 7.10 -3.16
CA PHE A 100 -0.28 6.51 -2.04
C PHE A 100 0.95 7.32 -1.66
N ILE A 101 1.39 7.15 -0.42
CA ILE A 101 2.69 7.56 0.05
C ILE A 101 3.40 6.29 0.52
N TRP A 102 4.61 6.03 0.03
CA TRP A 102 5.30 4.78 0.31
C TRP A 102 6.83 4.91 0.38
N LEU A 103 7.49 3.86 0.86
CA LEU A 103 8.94 3.71 0.82
C LEU A 103 9.35 2.67 -0.25
N PRO A 104 9.97 3.07 -1.38
CA PRO A 104 10.36 2.14 -2.44
C PRO A 104 11.27 0.99 -1.98
N GLN A 105 12.11 1.23 -0.98
CA GLN A 105 12.98 0.20 -0.42
C GLN A 105 12.24 -0.97 0.24
N LEU A 106 11.01 -0.74 0.69
CA LEU A 106 10.15 -1.78 1.28
C LEU A 106 9.39 -2.60 0.23
N GLN A 107 9.60 -2.29 -1.06
CA GLN A 107 9.14 -3.11 -2.18
C GLN A 107 10.19 -4.14 -2.62
N ARG A 108 11.39 -4.16 -2.00
CA ARG A 108 12.39 -5.20 -2.27
C ARG A 108 11.86 -6.57 -1.82
N PRO A 109 12.20 -7.67 -2.52
CA PRO A 109 11.62 -8.99 -2.24
C PRO A 109 11.73 -9.44 -0.78
N GLU A 110 12.85 -9.17 -0.12
CA GLU A 110 13.04 -9.51 1.30
C GLU A 110 12.09 -8.73 2.22
N ALA A 111 12.02 -7.41 2.06
CA ALA A 111 11.13 -6.57 2.86
C ALA A 111 9.65 -6.93 2.63
N VAL A 112 9.24 -7.20 1.39
CA VAL A 112 7.88 -7.64 1.07
C VAL A 112 7.58 -9.00 1.73
N ARG A 113 8.53 -9.94 1.72
CA ARG A 113 8.38 -11.22 2.40
C ARG A 113 8.19 -11.04 3.91
N GLU A 114 8.99 -10.19 4.54
CA GLU A 114 8.86 -9.90 5.98
C GLU A 114 7.54 -9.22 6.31
N ARG A 115 7.09 -8.25 5.51
CA ARG A 115 5.76 -7.64 5.62
C ARG A 115 4.66 -8.68 5.47
N ALA A 116 4.76 -9.59 4.50
CA ALA A 116 3.78 -10.66 4.31
C ALA A 116 3.70 -11.58 5.53
N LEU A 117 4.83 -11.96 6.13
CA LEU A 117 4.88 -12.78 7.34
C LEU A 117 4.25 -12.05 8.53
N LEU A 118 4.61 -10.77 8.75
CA LEU A 118 4.09 -9.95 9.83
C LEU A 118 2.58 -9.72 9.71
N CYS A 119 2.11 -9.28 8.55
CA CYS A 119 0.69 -9.07 8.29
C CYS A 119 -0.09 -10.39 8.39
N SER A 120 0.45 -11.50 7.88
CA SER A 120 -0.19 -12.82 8.02
C SER A 120 -0.31 -13.27 9.46
N ALA A 121 0.69 -12.99 10.31
CA ALA A 121 0.61 -13.28 11.73
C ALA A 121 -0.49 -12.44 12.43
N ALA A 122 -0.70 -11.20 11.98
CA ALA A 122 -1.74 -10.31 12.51
C ALA A 122 -3.17 -10.68 12.09
N LEU A 123 -3.35 -11.38 10.95
CA LEU A 123 -4.67 -11.87 10.50
C LEU A 123 -5.19 -13.06 11.33
N GLY A 124 -4.32 -13.71 12.10
CA GLY A 124 -4.67 -14.82 12.98
C GLY A 124 -4.41 -16.21 12.38
N PRO A 125 -4.83 -17.28 13.09
CA PRO A 125 -4.62 -18.65 12.64
C PRO A 125 -5.36 -18.95 11.33
N GLY A 126 -4.74 -19.70 10.43
CA GLY A 126 -5.35 -20.16 9.17
C GLY A 126 -5.41 -19.13 8.03
N VAL A 127 -5.43 -17.83 8.33
CA VAL A 127 -5.47 -16.77 7.30
C VAL A 127 -4.06 -16.29 6.99
N ARG A 128 -3.68 -16.24 5.70
CA ARG A 128 -2.34 -15.82 5.25
C ARG A 128 -2.46 -14.92 4.04
N LEU A 129 -1.68 -13.84 4.02
CA LEU A 129 -1.43 -13.11 2.79
C LEU A 129 -0.49 -13.92 1.88
N PRO A 130 -0.67 -13.84 0.55
CA PRO A 130 0.27 -14.44 -0.36
C PRO A 130 1.63 -13.77 -0.24
N ILE A 131 2.71 -14.55 -0.21
CA ILE A 131 4.07 -14.03 -0.33
C ILE A 131 4.36 -13.82 -1.82
N PRO A 132 4.52 -12.56 -2.29
CA PRO A 132 4.76 -12.30 -3.71
C PRO A 132 6.09 -12.91 -4.16
N ARG A 133 6.09 -13.52 -5.36
CA ARG A 133 7.35 -13.95 -5.99
C ARG A 133 8.20 -12.73 -6.33
N PRO A 134 9.55 -12.84 -6.33
CA PRO A 134 10.40 -11.75 -6.80
C PRO A 134 9.97 -11.27 -8.20
N GLY A 135 9.78 -9.96 -8.36
CA GLY A 135 9.32 -9.37 -9.62
C GLY A 135 7.80 -9.36 -9.83
N ALA A 136 7.01 -10.01 -8.98
CA ALA A 136 5.55 -9.91 -9.05
C ALA A 136 5.11 -8.45 -8.90
N VAL A 137 4.17 -8.03 -9.75
CA VAL A 137 3.61 -6.67 -9.76
C VAL A 137 2.15 -6.64 -9.34
N SER A 138 1.50 -7.80 -9.27
CA SER A 138 0.13 -7.93 -8.78
C SER A 138 -0.16 -9.27 -8.11
N LEU A 139 -1.21 -9.29 -7.31
CA LEU A 139 -1.70 -10.42 -6.53
C LEU A 139 -3.21 -10.56 -6.73
N VAL A 140 -3.75 -11.76 -6.52
CA VAL A 140 -5.19 -11.96 -6.38
C VAL A 140 -5.61 -11.52 -4.98
N VAL A 141 -6.69 -10.74 -4.91
CA VAL A 141 -7.31 -10.34 -3.64
C VAL A 141 -8.22 -11.46 -3.16
N ASP A 142 -8.01 -11.89 -1.92
CA ASP A 142 -8.98 -12.68 -1.17
C ASP A 142 -9.96 -11.71 -0.50
N ALA A 143 -11.24 -11.80 -0.87
CA ALA A 143 -12.29 -10.93 -0.34
C ALA A 143 -12.53 -11.11 1.17
N GLN A 144 -12.02 -12.17 1.79
CA GLN A 144 -12.09 -12.38 3.23
C GLN A 144 -10.98 -11.63 4.00
N ILE A 145 -9.96 -11.12 3.32
CA ILE A 145 -8.85 -10.39 3.93
C ILE A 145 -9.12 -8.90 3.82
N ASP A 146 -8.98 -8.18 4.94
CA ASP A 146 -9.09 -6.73 4.97
C ASP A 146 -8.15 -6.06 3.93
N PRO A 147 -8.66 -5.16 3.08
CA PRO A 147 -7.84 -4.46 2.08
C PRO A 147 -6.65 -3.70 2.67
N GLY A 148 -6.74 -3.24 3.92
CA GLY A 148 -5.64 -2.59 4.63
C GLY A 148 -4.45 -3.52 4.84
N ALA A 149 -4.65 -4.84 4.94
CA ALA A 149 -3.56 -5.82 5.02
C ALA A 149 -2.74 -5.88 3.71
N TYR A 150 -3.42 -5.75 2.57
CA TYR A 150 -2.78 -5.65 1.25
C TYR A 150 -2.02 -4.31 1.08
N THR A 151 -2.60 -3.20 1.56
CA THR A 151 -1.90 -1.91 1.60
C THR A 151 -0.65 -1.99 2.50
N ALA A 152 -0.75 -2.58 3.69
CA ALA A 152 0.37 -2.79 4.61
C ALA A 152 1.43 -3.77 4.06
N LEU A 153 1.08 -4.63 3.10
CA LEU A 153 2.02 -5.45 2.33
C LEU A 153 2.75 -4.66 1.22
N GLY A 154 2.22 -3.49 0.82
CA GLY A 154 2.74 -2.68 -0.29
C GLY A 154 2.10 -3.03 -1.64
N TYR A 155 0.93 -3.68 -1.58
CA TYR A 155 0.14 -4.10 -2.74
C TYR A 155 -1.32 -3.68 -2.56
N PRO A 156 -1.65 -2.37 -2.50
CA PRO A 156 -3.03 -1.92 -2.31
C PRO A 156 -4.01 -2.60 -3.29
N ALA A 157 -5.21 -2.91 -2.78
CA ALA A 157 -6.26 -3.59 -3.52
C ALA A 157 -7.03 -2.65 -4.47
N PHE A 158 -7.31 -3.14 -5.68
CA PHE A 158 -8.10 -2.54 -6.74
C PHE A 158 -9.04 -3.60 -7.30
N GLY A 159 -10.23 -3.71 -6.71
CA GLY A 159 -11.18 -4.78 -7.05
C GLY A 159 -10.56 -6.16 -6.77
N PRO A 160 -10.55 -7.09 -7.75
CA PRO A 160 -10.03 -8.44 -7.54
C PRO A 160 -8.49 -8.54 -7.54
N ARG A 161 -7.78 -7.44 -7.77
CA ARG A 161 -6.32 -7.42 -7.92
C ARG A 161 -5.67 -6.47 -6.92
N ALA A 162 -4.58 -6.89 -6.32
CA ALA A 162 -3.73 -6.05 -5.48
C ALA A 162 -2.47 -5.70 -6.28
N LEU A 163 -2.17 -4.41 -6.45
CA LEU A 163 -1.07 -3.95 -7.31
C LEU A 163 0.07 -3.41 -6.47
N ARG A 164 1.31 -3.76 -6.82
CA ARG A 164 2.50 -3.20 -6.17
C ARG A 164 2.44 -1.66 -6.25
N THR A 165 2.67 -0.96 -5.14
CA THR A 165 2.39 0.49 -5.03
C THR A 165 3.02 1.34 -6.14
N ASP A 166 4.27 1.08 -6.52
CA ASP A 166 4.95 1.81 -7.61
C ASP A 166 4.30 1.57 -8.98
N ILE A 167 3.78 0.35 -9.20
CA ILE A 167 3.06 -0.02 -10.42
C ILE A 167 1.67 0.61 -10.45
N ALA A 168 0.97 0.62 -9.30
CA ALA A 168 -0.31 1.31 -9.17
C ALA A 168 -0.18 2.81 -9.47
N GLU A 169 0.84 3.48 -8.93
CA GLU A 169 1.10 4.90 -9.17
C GLU A 169 1.44 5.20 -10.64
N ARG A 170 2.22 4.33 -11.29
CA ARG A 170 2.49 4.43 -12.74
C ARG A 170 1.23 4.22 -13.58
N ALA A 171 0.37 3.29 -13.19
CA ALA A 171 -0.91 3.05 -13.86
C ALA A 171 -1.84 4.27 -13.74
N LEU A 172 -1.91 4.87 -12.56
CA LEU A 172 -2.67 6.10 -12.32
C LEU A 172 -2.15 7.26 -13.17
N ALA A 173 -0.83 7.43 -13.27
CA ALA A 173 -0.23 8.47 -14.11
C ALA A 173 -0.58 8.28 -15.60
N LEU A 174 -0.42 7.06 -16.12
CA LEU A 174 -0.79 6.72 -17.49
C LEU A 174 -2.26 7.04 -17.80
N LEU A 175 -3.17 6.63 -16.92
CA LEU A 175 -4.60 6.84 -17.12
C LEU A 175 -4.99 8.31 -16.97
N ALA A 176 -4.32 9.07 -16.11
CA ALA A 176 -4.54 10.52 -15.99
C ALA A 176 -4.11 11.26 -17.26
N GLU A 177 -2.99 10.88 -17.88
CA GLU A 177 -2.54 11.44 -19.16
C GLU A 177 -3.54 11.15 -20.29
N LEU A 178 -4.03 9.92 -20.40
CA LEU A 178 -5.04 9.53 -21.39
C LEU A 178 -6.37 10.29 -21.17
N ALA A 179 -6.84 10.32 -19.93
CA ALA A 179 -8.10 11.00 -19.59
C ALA A 179 -8.05 12.52 -19.81
N ALA A 180 -6.86 13.14 -19.70
CA ALA A 180 -6.67 14.55 -20.03
C ALA A 180 -6.85 14.84 -21.52
N ALA A 181 -6.64 13.85 -22.40
CA ALA A 181 -6.86 13.96 -23.84
C ALA A 181 -8.33 13.68 -24.26
N GLY A 182 -9.17 13.18 -23.35
CA GLY A 182 -10.57 12.85 -23.59
C GLY A 182 -10.89 11.37 -23.31
N PRO A 183 -12.07 10.88 -23.73
CA PRO A 183 -12.41 9.47 -23.65
C PRO A 183 -11.37 8.59 -24.36
N PHE A 184 -10.99 7.47 -23.75
CA PHE A 184 -9.90 6.63 -24.25
C PHE A 184 -10.29 5.14 -24.25
N ALA A 185 -9.76 4.36 -25.20
CA ALA A 185 -9.87 2.90 -25.17
C ALA A 185 -8.92 2.30 -24.12
N ALA A 186 -9.28 1.16 -23.52
CA ALA A 186 -8.44 0.48 -22.53
C ALA A 186 -7.02 0.20 -23.08
N PRO A 187 -5.96 0.84 -22.56
CA PRO A 187 -4.64 0.77 -23.17
C PRO A 187 -4.01 -0.62 -22.94
N ALA A 188 -3.57 -1.30 -24.00
CA ALA A 188 -2.93 -2.62 -23.89
C ALA A 188 -1.68 -2.61 -22.97
N GLN A 189 -0.98 -1.48 -22.92
CA GLN A 189 0.13 -1.23 -21.99
C GLN A 189 -0.27 -1.41 -20.51
N LEU A 190 -1.51 -1.12 -20.13
CA LEU A 190 -1.95 -1.23 -18.74
C LEU A 190 -1.93 -2.68 -18.25
N ALA A 191 -2.34 -3.64 -19.08
CA ALA A 191 -2.27 -5.06 -18.75
C ALA A 191 -0.81 -5.49 -18.53
N SER A 192 0.08 -5.12 -19.45
CA SER A 192 1.52 -5.41 -19.34
C SER A 192 2.16 -4.77 -18.11
N LEU A 193 1.78 -3.53 -17.78
CA LEU A 193 2.29 -2.79 -16.63
C LEU A 193 1.87 -3.42 -15.30
N THR A 194 0.59 -3.82 -15.20
CA THR A 194 -0.03 -4.29 -13.95
C THR A 194 0.02 -5.81 -13.79
N GLY A 195 0.42 -6.54 -14.83
CA GLY A 195 0.48 -8.01 -14.83
C GLY A 195 -0.89 -8.67 -14.70
N VAL A 196 -1.98 -7.96 -15.02
CA VAL A 196 -3.35 -8.51 -15.06
C VAL A 196 -3.66 -8.98 -16.48
N ARG A 197 -4.61 -9.90 -16.62
CA ARG A 197 -5.05 -10.35 -17.94
C ARG A 197 -5.91 -9.27 -18.61
N ARG A 198 -6.02 -9.31 -19.94
CA ARG A 198 -6.79 -8.32 -20.71
C ARG A 198 -8.28 -8.31 -20.35
N ASP A 199 -8.85 -9.48 -20.06
CA ASP A 199 -10.23 -9.64 -19.59
C ASP A 199 -10.47 -9.06 -18.19
N GLU A 200 -9.42 -8.81 -17.41
CA GLU A 200 -9.50 -8.17 -16.08
C GLU A 200 -9.37 -6.63 -16.15
N LEU A 201 -9.05 -6.07 -17.32
CA LEU A 201 -8.85 -4.62 -17.46
C LEU A 201 -10.09 -3.78 -17.13
N PRO A 202 -11.33 -4.15 -17.55
CA PRO A 202 -12.51 -3.37 -17.20
C PRO A 202 -12.69 -3.21 -15.69
N ALA A 203 -12.65 -4.33 -14.95
CA ALA A 203 -12.78 -4.30 -13.49
C ALA A 203 -11.64 -3.51 -12.81
N LEU A 204 -10.43 -3.57 -13.37
CA LEU A 204 -9.31 -2.79 -12.87
C LEU A 204 -9.51 -1.28 -13.13
N LEU A 205 -9.98 -0.89 -14.30
CA LEU A 205 -10.27 0.51 -14.65
C LEU A 205 -11.36 1.10 -13.73
N GLU A 206 -12.42 0.34 -13.49
CA GLU A 206 -13.46 0.67 -12.51
C GLU A 206 -12.86 0.92 -11.13
N ALA A 207 -12.06 -0.01 -10.63
CA ALA A 207 -11.39 0.13 -9.33
C ALA A 207 -10.36 1.29 -9.28
N LEU A 208 -9.84 1.71 -10.43
CA LEU A 208 -8.95 2.86 -10.54
C LEU A 208 -9.69 4.20 -10.62
N GLY A 209 -11.03 4.19 -10.70
CA GLY A 209 -11.87 5.39 -10.74
C GLY A 209 -12.24 5.83 -12.16
N TYR A 210 -12.42 4.89 -13.07
CA TYR A 210 -12.88 5.13 -14.43
C TYR A 210 -14.17 4.37 -14.70
N ARG A 211 -14.99 4.90 -15.59
CA ARG A 211 -16.23 4.23 -16.02
C ARG A 211 -16.34 4.23 -17.53
N ARG A 212 -17.16 3.32 -18.06
CA ARG A 212 -17.52 3.34 -19.48
C ARG A 212 -18.22 4.65 -19.85
N ALA A 213 -17.87 5.21 -21.00
CA ALA A 213 -18.44 6.46 -21.50
C ALA A 213 -19.91 6.28 -21.92
N SER A 214 -20.23 5.13 -22.51
CA SER A 214 -21.58 4.71 -22.90
C SER A 214 -21.65 3.17 -22.91
N GLU A 215 -22.83 2.62 -22.59
CA GLU A 215 -23.10 1.17 -22.68
C GLU A 215 -23.29 0.68 -24.12
N GLN A 216 -23.54 1.60 -25.06
CA GLN A 216 -23.83 1.30 -26.48
C GLN A 216 -22.61 1.48 -27.40
N ASP A 217 -21.46 1.82 -26.84
CA ASP A 217 -20.27 2.18 -27.61
C ASP A 217 -19.45 0.92 -27.94
N GLU A 218 -19.41 0.54 -29.23
CA GLU A 218 -18.61 -0.59 -29.72
C GLU A 218 -17.11 -0.41 -29.44
N ALA A 219 -16.65 0.84 -29.28
CA ALA A 219 -15.25 1.16 -28.99
C ALA A 219 -14.84 1.00 -27.51
N GLU A 220 -15.79 0.69 -26.62
CA GLU A 220 -15.59 0.56 -25.16
C GLU A 220 -14.73 1.69 -24.54
N LEU A 221 -15.08 2.95 -24.84
CA LEU A 221 -14.34 4.11 -24.34
C LEU A 221 -14.55 4.31 -22.83
N TRP A 222 -13.51 4.80 -22.16
CA TRP A 222 -13.45 5.06 -20.73
C TRP A 222 -13.28 6.55 -20.45
N VAL A 223 -13.92 7.00 -19.37
CA VAL A 223 -13.80 8.36 -18.84
C VAL A 223 -13.55 8.33 -17.34
N GLU A 224 -12.88 9.35 -16.82
CA GLU A 224 -12.66 9.49 -15.37
C GLU A 224 -14.00 9.62 -14.65
N ASP A 225 -14.20 8.83 -13.59
CA ASP A 225 -15.39 8.89 -12.76
C ASP A 225 -15.28 10.05 -11.77
N ARG A 226 -15.33 11.28 -12.28
CA ARG A 226 -15.43 12.47 -11.44
C ARG A 226 -16.89 12.69 -11.04
N PRO A 227 -17.17 13.01 -9.76
CA PRO A 227 -18.45 13.60 -9.42
C PRO A 227 -18.64 14.87 -10.28
N PRO A 228 -19.86 15.18 -10.75
CA PRO A 228 -20.12 16.38 -11.52
C PRO A 228 -19.56 17.58 -10.76
N ARG A 229 -18.71 18.40 -11.40
CA ARG A 229 -18.30 19.68 -10.81
C ARG A 229 -19.58 20.46 -10.55
N GLU A 230 -19.92 20.69 -9.28
CA GLU A 230 -20.91 21.70 -8.93
C GLU A 230 -20.43 23.00 -9.60
N THR A 231 -21.14 23.41 -10.63
CA THR A 231 -20.98 24.74 -11.17
C THR A 231 -21.33 25.68 -10.04
N ARG A 232 -20.32 26.31 -9.43
CA ARG A 232 -20.52 27.53 -8.65
C ARG A 232 -21.18 28.54 -9.59
N ARG A 233 -22.52 28.51 -9.65
CA ARG A 233 -23.31 29.60 -10.18
C ARG A 233 -22.97 30.80 -9.31
N GLY A 234 -22.39 31.82 -9.96
CA GLY A 234 -21.92 33.02 -9.30
C GLY A 234 -22.98 33.66 -8.42
N ARG A 235 -22.51 34.23 -7.32
CA ARG A 235 -23.11 35.38 -6.67
C ARG A 235 -22.06 36.45 -6.58
#